data_AF-A0A428YUY0-F1
#
_entry.id   AF-A0A428YUY0-F1
#
_cell.length_a   1.000
_cell.length_b   1.000
_cell.length_c   1.000
_cell.angle_alpha   90.00
_cell.angle_beta   90.00
_cell.angle_gamma   90.00
#
_symmetry.space_group_name_H-M   'P 1'
#
loop_
_entity.id
_entity.type
_entity.pdbx_description
1 polymer ?
#
loop_
_entity_poly.entity_id
_entity_poly.type
_entity_poly.pdbx_seq_one_letter_code
_entity_poly.pdbx_strand_id
1 'polypeptide(L)'
;MLIYQRKVPAGAGRDAFDVTVVHVVDHLSSIASPTDGGEFGPDVVITREDQDDGSILVVGQLDREADAPYLRADFDPEQDVADNPLSVQSIDEGQ
;
A
#
# COMPACT_ATOMS: atom_id res chain seq x y z
N MET A 1 -7.28 13.99 -0.41
CA MET A 1 -7.03 13.24 0.85
C MET A 1 -7.34 11.77 0.62
N LEU A 2 -6.35 10.91 0.84
CA LEU A 2 -6.43 9.46 0.72
C LEU A 2 -6.54 8.83 2.11
N ILE A 3 -7.37 7.79 2.21
CA ILE A 3 -7.58 7.03 3.44
C ILE A 3 -7.49 5.55 3.10
N TYR A 4 -6.73 4.80 3.89
CA TYR A 4 -6.64 3.35 3.78
C TYR A 4 -6.66 2.74 5.17
N GLN A 5 -7.40 1.65 5.34
CA GLN A 5 -7.53 0.99 6.63
C GLN A 5 -7.30 -0.51 6.50
N ARG A 6 -6.62 -1.08 7.50
CA ARG A 6 -6.37 -2.52 7.55
C ARG A 6 -6.52 -3.05 8.97
N LYS A 7 -7.20 -4.19 9.10
CA LYS A 7 -7.50 -4.84 10.37
C LYS A 7 -6.37 -5.77 10.78
N VAL A 8 -5.91 -5.65 12.02
CA VAL A 8 -5.05 -6.61 12.73
C VAL A 8 -5.97 -7.52 13.57
N PRO A 9 -6.02 -8.83 13.31
CA PRO A 9 -6.90 -9.75 14.04
C PRO A 9 -6.62 -9.78 15.55
N ALA A 10 -7.66 -10.07 16.32
CA ALA A 10 -7.53 -10.29 17.76
C ALA A 10 -6.53 -11.43 18.05
N GLY A 11 -5.68 -11.23 19.06
CA GLY A 11 -4.64 -12.19 19.43
C GLY A 11 -3.41 -12.21 18.50
N ALA A 12 -3.37 -11.36 17.47
CA ALA A 12 -2.15 -11.18 16.69
C ALA A 12 -1.07 -10.45 17.52
N GLY A 13 0.18 -10.87 17.34
CA GLY A 13 1.33 -10.29 18.04
C GLY A 13 1.67 -8.89 17.56
N ARG A 14 2.59 -8.23 18.27
CA ARG A 14 3.07 -6.87 17.94
C ARG A 14 3.65 -6.77 16.53
N ASP A 15 4.33 -7.82 16.08
CA ASP A 15 4.88 -7.90 14.72
C ASP A 15 3.80 -7.73 13.65
N ALA A 16 2.59 -8.27 13.88
CA ALA A 16 1.48 -8.14 12.93
C ALA A 16 0.97 -6.69 12.84
N PHE A 17 0.98 -5.96 13.96
CA PHE A 17 0.66 -4.53 13.96
C PHE A 17 1.71 -3.73 13.20
N ASP A 18 3.00 -3.92 13.50
CA ASP A 18 4.09 -3.18 12.87
C ASP A 18 4.13 -3.44 11.35
N VAL A 19 3.94 -4.70 10.91
CA VAL A 19 3.79 -5.06 9.48
C VAL A 19 2.57 -4.39 8.85
N THR A 20 1.46 -4.32 9.58
CA THR A 20 0.24 -3.67 9.08
C THR A 20 0.44 -2.16 8.91
N VAL A 21 1.14 -1.51 9.84
CA VAL A 21 1.50 -0.10 9.72
C VAL A 21 2.36 0.15 8.49
N VAL A 22 3.44 -0.61 8.31
CA VAL A 22 4.31 -0.50 7.13
C VAL A 22 3.50 -0.65 5.85
N HIS A 23 2.65 -1.68 5.77
CA HIS A 23 1.82 -1.89 4.60
C HIS A 23 0.84 -0.74 4.31
N VAL A 24 0.22 -0.16 5.34
CA VAL A 24 -0.67 0.99 5.19
C VAL A 24 0.09 2.21 4.65
N VAL A 25 1.30 2.45 5.17
CA VAL A 25 2.19 3.53 4.71
C VAL A 25 2.59 3.32 3.26
N ASP A 26 3.08 2.12 2.92
CA ASP A 26 3.54 1.78 1.58
C ASP A 26 2.40 1.88 0.55
N HIS A 27 1.20 1.38 0.91
CA HIS A 27 0.03 1.45 0.04
C HIS A 27 -0.35 2.89 -0.27
N LEU A 28 -0.50 3.74 0.76
CA LEU A 28 -0.86 5.15 0.57
C LEU A 28 0.21 5.93 -0.20
N SER A 29 1.48 5.65 0.05
CA SER A 29 2.57 6.29 -0.69
C SER A 29 2.58 5.87 -2.16
N SER A 30 2.43 4.57 -2.45
CA SER A 30 2.43 4.04 -3.81
C SER A 30 1.30 4.63 -4.65
N ILE A 31 0.06 4.67 -4.13
CA ILE A 31 -1.08 5.21 -4.89
C ILE A 31 -0.98 6.73 -5.13
N ALA A 32 -0.27 7.44 -4.26
CA ALA A 32 -0.05 8.88 -4.38
C ALA A 32 1.15 9.23 -5.27
N SER A 33 2.05 8.27 -5.54
CA SER A 33 3.27 8.50 -6.31
C SER A 33 3.07 8.28 -7.82
N PRO A 34 3.52 9.22 -8.67
CA PRO A 34 3.43 9.09 -10.12
C PRO A 34 4.39 8.06 -10.70
N THR A 35 5.32 7.53 -9.92
CA THR A 35 6.35 6.58 -10.38
C THR A 35 6.46 5.37 -9.48
N ASP A 36 5.37 4.99 -8.81
CA ASP A 36 5.30 3.87 -7.86
C ASP A 36 6.44 3.90 -6.82
N GLY A 37 6.42 4.93 -5.97
CA GLY A 37 7.46 5.20 -4.98
C GLY A 37 6.95 5.35 -3.54
N GLY A 38 7.76 4.92 -2.57
CA GLY A 38 7.56 5.15 -1.13
C GLY A 38 7.84 6.58 -0.65
N GLU A 39 7.90 7.55 -1.57
CA GLU A 39 8.38 8.92 -1.30
C GLU A 39 7.51 9.70 -0.29
N PHE A 40 6.21 9.37 -0.19
CA PHE A 40 5.25 10.05 0.68
C PHE A 40 5.00 9.30 1.98
N GLY A 41 5.71 8.20 2.23
CA GLY A 41 5.62 7.44 3.47
C GLY A 41 5.74 8.30 4.75
N PRO A 42 6.68 9.27 4.83
CA PRO A 42 6.80 10.16 5.98
C PRO A 42 5.61 11.09 6.22
N ASP A 43 4.80 11.36 5.20
CA ASP A 43 3.61 12.24 5.28
C ASP A 43 2.35 11.48 5.74
N VAL A 44 2.41 10.14 5.84
CA VAL A 44 1.27 9.31 6.23
C VAL A 44 1.04 9.39 7.75
N VAL A 45 -0.16 9.80 8.14
CA VAL A 45 -0.61 9.82 9.53
C VAL A 45 -1.30 8.49 9.86
N ILE A 46 -0.80 7.79 10.88
CA ILE A 46 -1.34 6.51 11.33
C ILE A 46 -2.16 6.71 12.61
N THR A 47 -3.40 6.23 12.59
CA THR A 47 -4.29 6.14 13.75
C THR A 47 -4.55 4.68 14.08
N ARG A 48 -4.55 4.37 15.38
CA ARG A 48 -4.86 3.05 15.93
C ARG A 48 -6.22 3.09 16.62
N GLU A 49 -7.12 2.21 16.22
CA GLU A 49 -8.46 2.09 16.82
C GLU A 49 -8.69 0.68 17.35
N ASP A 50 -8.73 0.54 18.68
CA ASP A 50 -9.10 -0.72 19.33
C ASP A 50 -10.60 -1.02 19.10
N GLN A 51 -10.92 -2.26 18.79
CA GLN A 51 -12.27 -2.72 18.52
C GLN A 51 -12.79 -3.61 19.66
N ASP A 52 -14.12 -3.69 19.82
CA ASP A 52 -14.77 -4.48 20.87
C ASP A 52 -14.49 -6.00 20.78
N ASP A 53 -14.15 -6.49 19.58
CA ASP A 53 -13.78 -7.89 19.33
C ASP A 53 -12.30 -8.20 19.66
N GLY A 54 -11.57 -7.23 20.22
CA GLY A 54 -10.14 -7.35 20.56
C GLY A 54 -9.19 -7.22 19.37
N SER A 55 -9.72 -6.90 18.18
CA SER A 55 -8.91 -6.54 17.03
C SER A 55 -8.48 -5.08 17.05
N ILE A 56 -7.54 -4.71 16.18
CA ILE A 56 -7.08 -3.34 16.02
C ILE A 56 -7.32 -2.93 14.57
N LEU A 57 -7.94 -1.78 14.35
CA LEU A 57 -8.00 -1.14 13.04
C LEU A 57 -6.85 -0.13 12.92
N VAL A 58 -5.99 -0.31 11.91
CA VAL A 58 -4.93 0.64 11.56
C VAL A 58 -5.47 1.49 10.43
N VAL A 59 -5.59 2.79 10.66
CA VAL A 59 -6.11 3.77 9.69
C VAL A 59 -4.97 4.70 9.29
N GLY A 60 -4.60 4.68 8.01
CA GLY A 60 -3.66 5.63 7.42
C GLY A 60 -4.39 6.75 6.69
N GLN A 61 -3.85 7.95 6.79
CA GLN A 61 -4.33 9.13 6.10
C GLN A 61 -3.17 9.85 5.45
N LEU A 62 -3.34 10.26 4.19
CA LEU A 62 -2.36 11.04 3.44
C LEU A 62 -3.07 12.22 2.78
N ASP A 63 -2.63 13.44 3.07
CA ASP A 63 -3.21 14.65 2.50
C ASP A 63 -2.66 14.93 1.10
N ARG A 64 -2.96 14.00 0.18
CA ARG A 64 -2.65 14.08 -1.24
C ARG A 64 -3.80 13.50 -2.07
N GLU A 65 -3.68 13.61 -3.38
CA GLU A 65 -4.53 12.92 -4.34
C GLU A 65 -3.80 11.68 -4.86
N ALA A 66 -4.57 10.73 -5.41
CA ALA A 66 -3.99 9.57 -6.06
C ALA A 66 -3.47 10.00 -7.44
N ASP A 67 -2.22 9.64 -7.76
CA ASP A 67 -1.55 9.98 -9.02
C ASP A 67 -0.77 8.79 -9.60
N ALA A 68 -1.07 7.58 -9.14
CA ALA A 68 -0.46 6.39 -9.71
C ALA A 68 -0.73 6.27 -11.23
N PRO A 69 0.23 5.80 -12.04
CA PRO A 69 0.11 5.73 -13.50
C PRO A 69 -1.17 5.06 -13.98
N TYR A 70 -1.57 3.94 -13.36
CA TYR A 70 -2.75 3.16 -13.72
C TYR A 70 -4.10 3.86 -13.49
N LEU A 71 -4.09 5.04 -12.87
CA LEU A 71 -5.30 5.87 -12.70
C LEU A 71 -5.50 6.86 -13.86
N ARG A 72 -4.49 7.04 -14.72
CA ARG A 72 -4.54 7.99 -15.84
C ARG A 72 -5.32 7.41 -17.01
N ALA A 73 -6.05 8.27 -17.73
CA ALA A 73 -6.94 7.85 -18.82
C ALA A 73 -6.17 7.31 -20.05
N ASP A 74 -4.91 7.70 -20.19
CA ASP A 74 -3.98 7.29 -21.25
C ASP A 74 -3.04 6.15 -20.80
N PHE A 75 -3.29 5.54 -19.64
CA PHE A 75 -2.50 4.41 -19.17
C PHE A 75 -2.63 3.21 -20.11
N ASP A 76 -1.50 2.77 -20.64
CA ASP A 76 -1.37 1.55 -21.42
C ASP A 76 -0.64 0.48 -20.56
N PRO A 77 -1.34 -0.56 -20.08
CA PRO A 77 -0.72 -1.58 -19.26
C PRO A 77 0.33 -2.41 -20.02
N GLU A 78 0.22 -2.55 -21.35
CA GLU A 78 1.20 -3.30 -22.13
C GLU A 78 2.52 -2.53 -22.24
N GLN A 79 2.44 -1.21 -22.43
CA GLN A 79 3.59 -0.33 -22.47
C GLN A 79 4.28 -0.22 -21.09
N ASP A 80 3.50 -0.12 -20.01
CA ASP A 80 4.03 -0.07 -18.63
C ASP A 80 4.82 -1.34 -18.26
N VAL A 81 4.32 -2.53 -18.63
CA VAL A 81 5.04 -3.80 -18.45
C VAL A 81 6.31 -3.85 -19.31
N ALA A 82 6.27 -3.32 -20.54
CA ALA A 82 7.44 -3.27 -21.41
C ALA A 82 8.54 -2.35 -20.86
N ASP A 83 8.16 -1.22 -20.26
CA ASP A 83 9.07 -0.25 -19.66
C ASP A 83 9.59 -0.70 -18.27
N ASN A 84 8.85 -1.55 -17.56
CA ASN A 84 9.22 -2.10 -16.26
C ASN A 84 9.17 -3.65 -16.22
N PRO A 85 10.16 -4.34 -16.82
CA PRO A 85 10.15 -5.79 -17.01
C PRO A 85 10.29 -6.63 -15.73
N LEU A 86 10.50 -6.01 -14.56
CA LEU A 86 10.60 -6.71 -13.27
C LEU A 86 9.23 -7.11 -12.68
N SER A 87 8.13 -6.65 -13.27
CA SER A 87 6.74 -6.94 -12.85
C SER A 87 6.35 -8.42 -13.02
N VAL A 88 7.14 -9.20 -13.76
CA VAL A 88 6.94 -10.64 -13.97
C VAL A 88 8.28 -11.33 -13.80
N GLN A 89 8.68 -11.65 -12.56
CA GLN A 89 9.65 -12.73 -12.38
C GLN A 89 8.96 -14.01 -12.86
N SER A 90 9.35 -14.48 -14.04
CA SER A 90 9.02 -15.81 -14.51
C SER A 90 9.39 -16.81 -13.41
N ILE A 91 8.39 -17.41 -12.77
CA ILE A 91 8.55 -18.68 -12.06
C ILE A 91 8.91 -19.71 -13.12
N ASP A 92 10.21 -19.91 -13.35
CA ASP A 92 10.71 -21.06 -14.06
C ASP A 92 10.44 -22.29 -13.17
N GLU A 93 9.31 -22.97 -13.42
CA GLU A 93 9.07 -24.31 -12.90
C GLU A 93 10.03 -25.29 -13.62
N GLY A 94 11.30 -25.22 -13.24
CA GLY A 94 12.33 -26.16 -13.66
C GLY A 94 12.16 -27.50 -12.94
N GLN A 95 11.84 -28.52 -13.74
CA GLN A 95 11.77 -29.94 -13.38
C GLN A 95 13.05 -30.53 -12.81
#